data_AF-A0AAV6A679-F1
#
_entry.id   AF-A0AAV6A679-F1
#
_cell.length_a   1.000
_cell.length_b   1.000
_cell.length_c   1.000
_cell.angle_alpha   90.00
_cell.angle_beta   90.00
_cell.angle_gamma   90.00
#
_symmetry.space_group_name_H-M   'P 1'
#
loop_
_entity.id
_entity.type
_entity.pdbx_description
1 polymer ?
#
loop_
_entity_poly.entity_id
_entity_poly.type
_entity_poly.pdbx_seq_one_letter_code
_entity_poly.pdbx_strand_id
1 'polypeptide(L)'
;KKARLGVDAWGSTDAGVRHLLEPIEETLRREFPGFDPFPFGVRSWIHGLVRHVLLAEPMVDDFARCFEGVGSDEAALLADSFRFEACLKRERLLEILRSATTP
;
A
#
# COMPACT_ATOMS: atom_id res chain seq x y z
N LYS A 1 -4.11 12.39 4.56
CA LYS A 1 -4.15 12.34 3.07
C LYS A 1 -3.83 10.94 2.55
N LYS A 2 -2.64 10.41 2.89
CA LYS A 2 -2.13 9.07 2.53
C LYS A 2 -3.18 7.95 2.60
N ALA A 3 -3.77 7.74 3.78
CA ALA A 3 -4.75 6.66 4.01
C ALA A 3 -6.03 6.81 3.18
N ARG A 4 -6.60 8.03 3.11
CA ARG A 4 -7.83 8.29 2.35
C ARG A 4 -7.65 8.06 0.85
N LEU A 5 -6.50 8.46 0.29
CA LEU A 5 -6.18 8.27 -1.13
C LEU A 5 -5.67 6.85 -1.43
N GLY A 6 -5.27 6.10 -0.41
CA GLY A 6 -4.77 4.74 -0.54
C GLY A 6 -3.52 4.66 -1.41
N VAL A 7 -2.54 5.55 -1.20
CA VAL A 7 -1.35 5.69 -2.06
C VAL A 7 -0.24 4.67 -1.79
N ASP A 8 -0.31 3.93 -0.68
CA ASP A 8 0.63 2.83 -0.42
C ASP A 8 0.19 1.55 -1.13
N ALA A 9 1.15 0.86 -1.74
CA ALA A 9 0.90 -0.45 -2.34
C ALA A 9 0.51 -1.53 -1.30
N TRP A 10 0.90 -1.34 -0.04
CA TRP A 10 0.69 -2.30 1.05
C TRP A 10 -0.15 -1.70 2.16
N GLY A 11 -1.11 -2.47 2.66
CA GLY A 11 -1.92 -2.07 3.83
C GLY A 11 -2.88 -0.90 3.58
N SER A 12 -3.16 -0.57 2.33
CA SER A 12 -4.11 0.48 1.95
C SER A 12 -5.34 -0.09 1.24
N THR A 13 -6.40 0.71 1.16
CA THR A 13 -7.60 0.39 0.38
C THR A 13 -7.93 1.54 -0.56
N ASP A 14 -8.74 1.25 -1.56
CA ASP A 14 -9.20 2.21 -2.56
C ASP A 14 -10.58 2.81 -2.20
N ALA A 15 -11.08 2.55 -0.99
CA ALA A 15 -12.42 2.93 -0.55
C ALA A 15 -12.68 4.45 -0.63
N GLY A 16 -11.68 5.27 -0.31
CA GLY A 16 -11.80 6.74 -0.36
C GLY A 16 -11.73 7.34 -1.77
N VAL A 17 -11.39 6.54 -2.79
CA VAL A 17 -11.15 6.98 -4.18
C VAL A 17 -11.83 6.09 -5.22
N ARG A 18 -12.81 5.28 -4.82
CA ARG A 18 -13.50 4.33 -5.71
C ARG A 18 -14.08 4.98 -6.96
N HIS A 19 -14.67 6.16 -6.77
CA HIS A 19 -15.23 7.00 -7.83
C HIS A 19 -14.21 7.43 -8.90
N LEU A 20 -12.90 7.42 -8.61
CA LEU A 20 -11.84 7.71 -9.58
C LEU A 20 -11.43 6.46 -10.35
N LEU A 21 -11.37 5.32 -9.66
CA LEU A 21 -10.79 4.09 -10.22
C LEU A 21 -11.81 3.24 -10.99
N GLU A 22 -13.06 3.21 -10.52
CA GLU A 22 -14.12 2.40 -11.14
C GLU A 22 -14.32 2.73 -12.64
N PRO A 23 -14.36 4.01 -13.08
CA PRO A 23 -14.47 4.33 -14.51
C PRO A 23 -13.27 3.83 -15.34
N ILE A 24 -12.07 3.80 -14.75
CA ILE A 24 -10.84 3.35 -15.42
C ILE A 24 -10.87 1.82 -15.55
N GLU A 25 -11.19 1.12 -14.46
CA GLU A 25 -11.35 -0.34 -14.43
C GLU A 25 -12.41 -0.80 -15.45
N GLU A 26 -13.55 -0.10 -15.50
CA GLU A 26 -14.63 -0.34 -16.44
C GLU A 26 -14.18 -0.15 -17.91
N THR A 27 -13.44 0.93 -18.17
CA THR A 27 -12.91 1.22 -19.50
C THR A 27 -11.95 0.12 -19.95
N LEU A 28 -11.02 -0.30 -19.10
CA LEU A 28 -10.08 -1.37 -19.47
C LEU A 28 -10.81 -2.70 -19.69
N ARG A 29 -11.81 -3.01 -18.87
CA ARG A 29 -12.61 -4.24 -19.03
C ARG A 29 -13.36 -4.26 -20.37
N ARG A 30 -13.88 -3.11 -20.82
CA ARG A 30 -14.61 -3.00 -22.09
C ARG A 30 -13.69 -3.02 -23.31
N GLU A 31 -12.63 -2.22 -23.29
CA GLU A 31 -11.77 -2.02 -24.47
C GLU A 31 -10.68 -3.11 -24.59
N PHE A 32 -10.25 -3.70 -23.46
CA PHE A 32 -9.13 -4.64 -23.40
C PHE A 32 -9.46 -5.90 -22.56
N PRO A 33 -10.50 -6.67 -22.92
CA PRO A 33 -10.98 -7.79 -22.09
C PRO A 33 -9.96 -8.92 -21.88
N GLY A 34 -8.93 -9.03 -22.71
CA GLY A 34 -7.84 -10.00 -22.58
C GLY A 34 -6.57 -9.47 -21.88
N PHE A 35 -6.57 -8.21 -21.44
CA PHE A 35 -5.41 -7.63 -20.78
C PHE A 35 -5.34 -8.08 -19.32
N ASP A 36 -4.46 -9.03 -19.03
CA ASP A 36 -4.22 -9.56 -17.69
C ASP A 36 -2.72 -9.53 -17.35
N PRO A 37 -2.20 -8.36 -16.93
CA PRO A 37 -0.77 -8.21 -16.64
C PRO A 37 -0.36 -9.00 -15.39
N PHE A 38 0.73 -9.76 -15.53
CA PHE A 38 1.41 -10.39 -14.41
C PHE A 38 1.98 -9.34 -13.43
N PRO A 39 2.08 -9.60 -12.11
CA PRO A 39 1.66 -10.83 -11.39
C PRO A 39 0.23 -10.83 -10.84
N PHE A 40 -0.42 -9.67 -10.74
CA PHE A 40 -1.64 -9.52 -9.93
C PHE A 40 -2.84 -8.98 -10.73
N GLY A 41 -2.76 -9.07 -12.05
CA GLY A 41 -3.82 -8.73 -12.99
C GLY A 41 -4.10 -7.24 -13.14
N VAL A 42 -5.08 -6.94 -13.99
CA VAL A 42 -5.38 -5.58 -14.46
C VAL A 42 -5.73 -4.62 -13.33
N ARG A 43 -6.45 -5.08 -12.30
CA ARG A 43 -6.86 -4.23 -11.18
C ARG A 43 -5.65 -3.72 -10.40
N SER A 44 -4.74 -4.62 -10.04
CA SER A 44 -3.50 -4.27 -9.35
C SER A 44 -2.62 -3.35 -10.20
N TRP A 45 -2.57 -3.59 -11.51
CA TRP A 45 -1.85 -2.75 -12.46
C TRP A 45 -2.40 -1.31 -12.49
N ILE A 46 -3.72 -1.14 -12.60
CA ILE A 46 -4.38 0.18 -12.52
C ILE A 46 -4.06 0.85 -11.18
N HIS A 47 -4.13 0.11 -10.07
CA HIS A 47 -3.86 0.67 -8.74
C HIS A 47 -2.43 1.16 -8.61
N GLY A 48 -1.47 0.40 -9.16
CA GLY A 48 -0.07 0.81 -9.29
C GLY A 48 0.06 2.16 -9.97
N LEU A 49 -0.49 2.30 -11.17
CA LEU A 49 -0.36 3.54 -11.95
C LEU A 49 -1.10 4.72 -11.34
N VAL A 50 -2.34 4.51 -10.88
CA VAL A 50 -3.19 5.62 -10.45
C VAL A 50 -2.91 5.98 -9.00
N ARG A 51 -2.97 5.03 -8.06
CA ARG A 51 -2.85 5.33 -6.63
C ARG A 51 -1.41 5.44 -6.18
N HIS A 52 -0.56 4.50 -6.62
CA HIS A 52 0.79 4.37 -6.08
C HIS A 52 1.84 5.17 -6.86
N VAL A 53 1.49 5.69 -8.04
CA VAL A 53 2.31 6.63 -8.83
C VAL A 53 1.61 7.98 -8.92
N LEU A 54 0.52 8.09 -9.70
CA LEU A 54 -0.09 9.39 -10.01
C LEU A 54 -0.57 10.17 -8.77
N LEU A 55 -1.28 9.52 -7.84
CA LEU A 55 -1.74 10.18 -6.61
C LEU A 55 -0.66 10.29 -5.53
N ALA A 56 0.38 9.46 -5.60
CA ALA A 56 1.48 9.45 -4.65
C ALA A 56 2.51 10.55 -4.96
N GLU A 57 2.76 10.82 -6.25
CA GLU A 57 3.78 11.79 -6.70
C GLU A 57 3.62 13.19 -6.08
N PRO A 58 2.41 13.80 -6.02
CA PRO A 58 2.24 15.12 -5.41
C PRO A 58 2.41 15.11 -3.89
N MET A 59 2.58 13.93 -3.27
CA MET A 59 2.81 13.76 -1.84
C MET A 59 4.30 13.61 -1.51
N VAL A 60 5.21 13.66 -2.48
CA VAL A 60 6.67 13.57 -2.20
C VAL A 60 7.09 14.60 -1.16
N ASP A 61 6.66 15.85 -1.30
CA ASP A 61 6.95 16.89 -0.29
C ASP A 61 6.26 16.61 1.05
N ASP A 62 5.05 16.04 1.05
CA ASP A 62 4.38 15.63 2.29
C ASP A 62 5.20 14.57 3.04
N PHE A 63 5.82 13.63 2.32
CA PHE A 63 6.70 12.62 2.90
C PHE A 63 8.04 13.18 3.34
N ALA A 64 8.65 14.06 2.53
CA ALA A 64 9.92 14.70 2.87
C ALA A 64 9.83 15.45 4.20
N ARG A 65 8.71 16.15 4.45
CA ARG A 65 8.47 16.84 5.72
C ARG A 65 8.43 15.91 6.94
N CYS A 66 8.10 14.63 6.78
CA CYS A 66 8.16 13.67 7.88
C CYS A 66 9.59 13.36 8.34
N PHE A 67 10.60 13.69 7.53
CA PHE A 67 12.02 13.48 7.84
C PHE A 67 12.75 14.80 8.14
N GLU A 68 12.04 15.92 8.28
CA GLU A 68 12.67 17.18 8.69
C GLU A 68 13.31 17.02 10.08
N GLY A 69 14.60 17.36 10.17
CA GLY A 69 15.38 17.23 11.40
C GLY A 69 15.99 15.84 11.63
N VAL A 70 15.63 14.83 10.83
CA VAL A 70 16.20 13.48 10.94
C VAL A 70 17.62 13.48 10.35
N GLY A 71 18.61 13.28 11.23
CA GLY A 71 20.02 13.13 10.85
C GLY A 71 20.35 11.74 10.31
N SER A 72 21.59 11.55 9.82
CA SER A 72 22.05 10.26 9.27
C SER A 72 21.92 9.10 10.26
N ASP A 73 22.30 9.33 11.52
CA ASP A 73 22.33 8.29 12.55
C ASP A 73 20.90 7.90 12.97
N GLU A 74 20.00 8.88 13.04
CA GLU A 74 18.59 8.65 13.32
C GLU A 74 17.90 7.94 12.15
N ALA A 75 18.22 8.31 10.90
CA ALA A 75 17.73 7.61 9.72
C ALA A 75 18.17 6.13 9.71
N ALA A 76 19.41 5.83 10.12
CA ALA A 76 19.89 4.46 10.26
C ALA A 76 19.12 3.69 11.34
N LEU A 77 18.86 4.32 12.49
CA LEU A 77 18.04 3.73 13.56
C LEU A 77 16.59 3.46 13.11
N LEU A 78 15.99 4.39 12.34
CA LEU A 78 14.65 4.20 11.78
C LEU A 78 14.61 3.04 10.78
N ALA A 79 15.63 2.90 9.94
CA ALA A 79 15.74 1.77 9.01
C ALA A 79 15.85 0.43 9.76
N ASP A 80 16.52 0.42 10.92
CA ASP A 80 16.65 -0.74 11.80
C ASP A 80 15.34 -1.17 12.47
N SER A 81 14.25 -0.40 12.35
CA SER A 81 12.94 -0.78 12.91
C SER A 81 12.35 -2.07 12.35
N PHE A 82 12.81 -2.50 11.17
CA PHE A 82 12.42 -3.78 10.55
C PHE A 82 13.28 -4.97 10.96
N ARG A 83 14.27 -4.77 11.84
CA ARG A 83 15.09 -5.87 12.36
C ARG A 83 14.22 -6.87 13.11
N PHE A 84 14.59 -8.15 13.02
CA PHE A 84 13.83 -9.22 13.66
C PHE A 84 13.70 -9.01 15.18
N GLU A 85 14.75 -8.51 15.83
CA GLU A 85 14.73 -8.21 17.27
C GLU A 85 13.80 -7.05 17.64
N ALA A 86 13.53 -6.14 16.70
CA ALA A 86 12.61 -5.01 16.87
C ALA A 86 11.16 -5.37 16.48
N CYS A 87 10.94 -6.50 15.83
CA CYS A 87 9.61 -6.94 15.41
C CYS A 87 8.77 -7.41 16.61
N LEU A 88 7.53 -6.90 16.68
CA LEU A 88 6.57 -7.31 17.71
C LEU A 88 5.74 -8.51 17.24
N LYS A 89 5.48 -9.44 18.18
CA LYS A 89 4.52 -10.52 17.96
C LYS A 89 3.11 -9.96 17.94
N ARG A 90 2.36 -10.27 16.88
CA ARG A 90 0.94 -9.91 16.78
C ARG A 90 0.10 -10.91 17.56
N GLU A 91 0.12 -10.82 18.89
CA GLU A 91 -0.51 -11.80 19.79
C GLU A 91 -1.96 -12.10 19.41
N ARG A 92 -2.76 -11.08 19.12
CA ARG A 92 -4.15 -11.27 18.70
C ARG A 92 -4.30 -12.09 17.41
N LEU A 93 -3.42 -11.87 16.44
CA LEU A 93 -3.42 -12.63 15.19
C LEU A 93 -3.01 -14.09 15.48
N LEU A 94 -2.00 -14.29 16.33
CA LEU A 94 -1.55 -15.63 16.72
C LEU A 94 -2.65 -16.41 17.46
N GLU A 95 -3.40 -15.77 18.35
CA GLU A 95 -4.57 -16.36 19.00
C GLU A 95 -5.62 -16.83 17.99
N ILE A 96 -6.01 -15.95 17.07
CA ILE A 96 -7.00 -16.28 16.02
C ILE A 96 -6.52 -17.47 15.20
N LEU A 97 -5.28 -17.44 14.73
CA LEU A 97 -4.72 -18.52 13.91
C LEU A 97 -4.67 -19.85 14.67
N ARG A 98 -4.22 -19.84 15.94
CA ARG A 98 -4.21 -21.04 16.80
C ARG A 98 -5.61 -21.60 17.02
N SER A 99 -6.60 -20.76 17.26
CA SER A 99 -7.99 -21.19 17.42
C SER A 99 -8.56 -21.80 16.14
N ALA A 100 -8.15 -21.32 14.97
CA ALA A 100 -8.59 -21.81 13.67
C ALA A 100 -7.87 -23.11 13.21
N THR A 101 -6.74 -23.47 13.84
CA THR A 101 -5.97 -24.69 13.52
C THR A 101 -6.13 -25.81 14.55
N THR A 102 -6.94 -25.60 15.58
CA THR A 102 -7.32 -26.68 16.50
C THR A 102 -8.38 -27.56 15.80
N PRO A 103 -8.15 -28.87 15.62
CA PRO A 103 -9.11 -29.77 14.95
C PRO A 103 -10.44 -29.88 15.70
#